data_AF-A0A8S3IBX8-F1
#
_entry.id   AF-A0A8S3IBX8-F1
#
_cell.length_a   1.000
_cell.length_b   1.000
_cell.length_c   1.000
_cell.angle_alpha   90.00
_cell.angle_beta   90.00
_cell.angle_gamma   90.00
#
_symmetry.space_group_name_H-M   'P 1'
#
loop_
_entity.id
_entity.type
_entity.pdbx_description
1 polymer ?
#
loop_
_entity_poly.entity_id
_entity_poly.type
_entity_poly.pdbx_seq_one_letter_code
_entity_poly.pdbx_strand_id
1 'polypeptide(L)'
;MDKTLTAAAKRVKAMFKNKTVPKASSSENSQYLPVKGGLLLAVCRGRASEGIDFSDNNARCVITLGIPYPNVQDEEVVFKRNYNNEQNKLMPQVMNGSDWYDSQAYRALNQALGRCIRHKNDWGALVIVDERIVQNMSDKHFNNKISLWIKQRLCVSRKYDDTMNALEKFVEHMQKSVEIETLEKEQKEQNQEAEKNLTQDEQKEQNQKSEKKLSEDEQRRFAFAFPSIKGKSKKNVFPPSVKYEVQ
;
A
#
# COMPACT_ATOMS: atom_id res chain seq x y z
N MET A 1 -10.39 25.29 25.61
CA MET A 1 -10.72 24.55 24.37
C MET A 1 -12.13 24.01 24.51
N ASP A 2 -12.96 24.25 23.51
CA ASP A 2 -14.39 23.92 23.52
C ASP A 2 -14.62 22.40 23.71
N LYS A 3 -15.59 22.04 24.56
CA LYS A 3 -15.86 20.63 24.94
C LYS A 3 -16.26 19.79 23.73
N THR A 4 -16.92 20.41 22.76
CA THR A 4 -17.35 19.85 21.47
C THR A 4 -16.17 19.51 20.56
N LEU A 5 -15.23 20.43 20.37
CA LEU A 5 -14.03 20.20 19.54
C LEU A 5 -13.20 19.03 20.09
N THR A 6 -13.08 18.98 21.41
CA THR A 6 -12.35 17.92 22.12
C THR A 6 -13.04 16.56 21.95
N ALA A 7 -14.37 16.52 21.99
CA ALA A 7 -15.15 15.30 21.77
C ALA A 7 -15.03 14.81 20.31
N ALA A 8 -15.13 15.71 19.33
CA ALA A 8 -14.98 15.40 17.92
C ALA A 8 -13.58 14.84 17.61
N ALA A 9 -12.53 15.51 18.09
CA ALA A 9 -11.15 15.05 17.93
C ALA A 9 -10.92 13.68 18.58
N LYS A 10 -11.51 13.43 19.77
CA LYS A 10 -11.46 12.11 20.42
C LYS A 10 -12.15 11.04 19.58
N ARG A 11 -13.32 11.35 18.98
CA ARG A 11 -14.09 10.41 18.16
C ARG A 11 -13.33 10.06 16.88
N VAL A 12 -12.83 11.04 16.13
CA VAL A 12 -11.99 10.82 14.94
C VAL A 12 -10.73 10.02 15.31
N LYS A 13 -10.04 10.40 16.40
CA LYS A 13 -8.87 9.67 16.86
C LYS A 13 -9.18 8.21 17.21
N ALA A 14 -10.37 7.91 17.73
CA ALA A 14 -10.79 6.55 18.03
C ALA A 14 -10.98 5.71 16.76
N MET A 15 -11.50 6.29 15.67
CA MET A 15 -11.70 5.60 14.39
C MET A 15 -10.39 5.12 13.77
N PHE A 16 -9.34 5.95 13.83
CA PHE A 16 -8.04 5.67 13.21
C PHE A 16 -7.00 5.07 14.16
N LYS A 17 -7.41 4.62 15.36
CA LYS A 17 -6.51 3.84 16.21
C LYS A 17 -6.28 2.47 15.56
N ASN A 18 -5.10 2.30 14.95
CA ASN A 18 -4.62 0.97 14.58
C ASN A 18 -4.59 0.10 15.83
N LYS A 19 -5.31 -1.03 15.81
CA LYS A 19 -5.23 -2.01 16.90
C LYS A 19 -3.86 -2.70 16.94
N THR A 20 -3.17 -2.86 15.80
CA THR A 20 -1.79 -3.34 15.72
C THR A 20 -1.31 -3.21 14.28
N VAL A 21 -0.05 -2.80 14.05
CA VAL A 21 0.63 -3.00 12.77
C VAL A 21 1.59 -4.18 12.96
N PRO A 22 1.57 -5.22 12.11
CA PRO A 22 2.55 -6.30 12.18
C PRO A 22 3.94 -5.71 11.91
N LYS A 23 4.91 -6.02 12.76
CA LYS A 23 6.31 -5.64 12.51
C LYS A 23 6.83 -6.56 11.39
N ALA A 24 7.31 -5.98 10.29
CA ALA A 24 8.12 -6.70 9.33
C ALA A 24 9.50 -7.00 9.98
N SER A 25 9.56 -8.04 10.81
CA SER A 25 10.79 -8.78 11.16
C SER A 25 10.46 -9.84 12.22
N SER A 26 10.77 -11.06 11.86
CA SER A 26 10.83 -12.26 12.67
C SER A 26 11.68 -12.04 13.93
N SER A 27 11.02 -11.96 15.09
CA SER A 27 11.59 -12.39 16.38
C SER A 27 10.47 -12.49 17.41
N GLU A 28 10.29 -13.69 17.93
CA GLU A 28 9.34 -14.04 18.98
C GLU A 28 9.64 -13.21 20.24
N ASN A 29 8.62 -12.55 20.80
CA ASN A 29 8.64 -11.58 21.92
C ASN A 29 8.83 -10.08 21.61
N SER A 30 8.10 -9.52 20.62
CA SER A 30 7.97 -8.06 20.49
C SER A 30 6.68 -7.56 21.15
N GLN A 31 6.81 -6.91 22.31
CA GLN A 31 5.75 -6.12 22.94
C GLN A 31 5.29 -5.02 21.95
N TYR A 32 4.06 -5.10 21.43
CA TYR A 32 3.50 -4.11 20.50
C TYR A 32 3.39 -2.75 21.22
N LEU A 33 4.21 -1.77 20.83
CA LEU A 33 4.04 -0.41 21.34
C LEU A 33 2.82 0.24 20.64
N PRO A 34 1.89 0.85 21.39
CA PRO A 34 0.72 1.51 20.81
C PRO A 34 1.18 2.68 19.94
N VAL A 35 0.97 2.57 18.63
CA VAL A 35 1.29 3.64 17.69
C VAL A 35 0.33 4.81 17.95
N LYS A 36 0.87 5.97 18.30
CA LYS A 36 0.08 7.19 18.48
C LYS A 36 -0.14 7.83 17.11
N GLY A 37 -1.40 8.05 16.73
CA GLY A 37 -1.73 8.86 15.56
C GLY A 37 -1.38 10.34 15.76
N GLY A 38 -1.12 11.04 14.65
CA GLY A 38 -0.84 12.48 14.60
C GLY A 38 -1.91 13.25 13.84
N LEU A 39 -1.95 14.57 14.04
CA LEU A 39 -2.72 15.50 13.22
C LEU A 39 -1.75 16.48 12.59
N LEU A 40 -1.73 16.54 11.26
CA LEU A 40 -0.97 17.52 10.51
C LEU A 40 -1.92 18.62 10.03
N LEU A 41 -1.65 19.86 10.44
CA LEU A 41 -2.32 21.03 9.93
C LEU A 41 -1.43 21.68 8.87
N ALA A 42 -1.98 21.83 7.66
CA ALA A 42 -1.27 22.40 6.53
C ALA A 42 -2.19 23.37 5.77
N VAL A 43 -1.57 24.28 5.03
CA VAL A 43 -2.28 25.24 4.16
C VAL A 43 -2.16 24.74 2.73
N CYS A 44 -3.26 24.79 1.97
CA CYS A 44 -3.24 24.50 0.53
C CYS A 44 -2.31 25.48 -0.20
N ARG A 45 -1.64 25.01 -1.27
CA ARG A 45 -0.57 25.75 -1.98
C ARG A 45 0.70 25.98 -1.15
N GLY A 46 0.82 25.29 -0.02
CA GLY A 46 2.05 25.21 0.76
C GLY A 46 2.85 23.96 0.39
N ARG A 47 4.12 23.92 0.82
CA ARG A 47 5.02 22.77 0.58
C ARG A 47 4.42 21.44 1.05
N ALA A 48 3.74 21.44 2.19
CA ALA A 48 3.13 20.23 2.77
C ALA A 48 1.94 19.69 1.95
N SER A 49 1.22 20.54 1.22
CA SER A 49 0.07 20.12 0.39
C SER A 49 0.46 19.71 -1.04
N GLU A 50 1.70 19.98 -1.46
CA GLU A 50 2.18 19.73 -2.83
C GLU A 50 3.28 18.66 -2.86
N GLY A 51 4.37 18.89 -2.11
CA GLY A 51 5.64 18.18 -2.26
C GLY A 51 5.85 17.00 -1.30
N ILE A 52 4.90 16.73 -0.40
CA ILE A 52 4.99 15.61 0.54
C ILE A 52 3.94 14.56 0.19
N ASP A 53 4.37 13.30 0.20
CA ASP A 53 3.52 12.14 0.01
C ASP A 53 3.14 11.51 1.35
N PHE A 54 1.86 11.20 1.54
CA PHE A 54 1.33 10.53 2.72
C PHE A 54 0.65 9.23 2.31
N SER A 55 1.45 8.25 1.88
CA SER A 55 0.96 6.92 1.51
C SER A 55 0.50 6.12 2.73
N ASP A 56 -0.44 5.20 2.50
CA ASP A 56 -0.85 4.19 3.46
C ASP A 56 -1.27 4.79 4.82
N ASN A 57 -0.56 4.40 5.88
CA ASN A 57 -0.89 4.76 7.26
C ASN A 57 -0.41 6.17 7.64
N ASN A 58 0.25 6.90 6.73
CA ASN A 58 0.70 8.26 6.98
C ASN A 58 -0.45 9.28 6.93
N ALA A 59 -1.48 9.04 6.10
CA ALA A 59 -2.71 9.84 6.09
C ALA A 59 -3.92 9.01 5.65
N ARG A 60 -4.59 8.33 6.58
CA ARG A 60 -5.86 7.62 6.29
C ARG A 60 -7.07 8.54 6.17
N CYS A 61 -6.94 9.80 6.59
CA CYS A 61 -7.98 10.80 6.44
C CYS A 61 -7.40 12.15 6.06
N VAL A 62 -7.95 12.76 5.01
CA VAL A 62 -7.67 14.14 4.63
C VAL A 62 -8.95 14.94 4.78
N ILE A 63 -8.85 16.02 5.56
CA ILE A 63 -9.96 16.95 5.80
C ILE A 63 -9.59 18.27 5.17
N THR A 64 -10.38 18.72 4.21
CA THR A 64 -10.23 20.04 3.60
C THR A 64 -11.31 20.97 4.13
N LEU A 65 -10.88 22.10 4.70
CA LEU A 65 -11.75 23.15 5.19
C LEU A 65 -11.85 24.26 4.14
N GLY A 66 -13.02 24.35 3.50
CA GLY A 66 -13.27 25.32 2.44
C GLY A 66 -12.58 25.01 1.10
N ILE A 67 -12.83 25.86 0.10
CA ILE A 67 -12.18 25.83 -1.21
C ILE A 67 -11.02 26.85 -1.24
N PRO A 68 -9.79 26.45 -1.61
CA PRO A 68 -8.59 27.28 -1.51
C PRO A 68 -8.46 28.26 -2.67
N TYR A 69 -9.32 29.28 -2.69
CA TYR A 69 -9.28 30.35 -3.67
C TYR A 69 -8.01 31.20 -3.54
N PRO A 70 -7.41 31.65 -4.67
CA PRO A 70 -6.41 32.72 -4.64
C PRO A 70 -6.99 33.97 -3.99
N ASN A 71 -6.14 34.87 -3.49
CA ASN A 71 -6.62 36.16 -3.01
C ASN A 71 -7.22 36.97 -4.17
N VAL A 72 -8.48 37.40 -4.05
CA VAL A 72 -9.18 38.16 -5.08
C VAL A 72 -8.61 39.57 -5.25
N GLN A 73 -7.94 40.10 -4.22
CA GLN A 73 -7.35 41.44 -4.22
C GLN A 73 -5.91 41.45 -4.74
N ASP A 74 -5.33 40.29 -5.04
CA ASP A 74 -4.00 40.18 -5.61
C ASP A 74 -4.00 40.76 -7.04
N GLU A 75 -3.10 41.71 -7.31
CA GLU A 75 -3.01 42.40 -8.59
C GLU A 75 -2.78 41.41 -9.74
N GLU A 76 -1.94 40.38 -9.56
CA GLU A 76 -1.70 39.38 -10.60
C GLU A 76 -2.98 38.61 -10.94
N VAL A 77 -3.77 38.28 -9.92
CA VAL A 77 -5.06 37.58 -10.08
C VAL A 77 -6.04 38.50 -10.81
N VAL A 78 -6.15 39.76 -10.41
CA VAL A 78 -7.02 40.75 -11.04
C VAL A 78 -6.63 40.94 -12.51
N PHE A 79 -5.36 41.17 -12.80
CA PHE A 79 -4.85 41.35 -14.16
C PHE A 79 -5.10 40.11 -15.01
N LYS A 80 -4.83 38.91 -14.48
CA LYS A 80 -5.04 37.68 -15.24
C LYS A 80 -6.51 37.43 -15.55
N ARG A 81 -7.42 37.72 -14.60
CA ARG A 81 -8.86 37.61 -14.81
C ARG A 81 -9.34 38.58 -15.88
N ASN A 82 -8.91 39.84 -15.81
CA ASN A 82 -9.28 40.86 -16.80
C ASN A 82 -8.74 40.50 -18.19
N TYR A 83 -7.47 40.07 -18.29
CA TYR A 83 -6.89 39.60 -19.53
C TYR A 83 -7.70 38.44 -20.13
N ASN A 84 -8.02 37.42 -19.34
CA ASN A 84 -8.81 36.28 -19.80
C ASN A 84 -10.23 36.68 -20.24
N ASN A 85 -10.85 37.67 -19.58
CA ASN A 85 -12.14 38.20 -20.01
C ASN A 85 -12.05 38.87 -21.38
N GLU A 86 -11.02 39.68 -21.63
CA GLU A 86 -10.82 40.31 -22.94
C GLU A 86 -10.48 39.27 -24.02
N GLN A 87 -9.64 38.29 -23.71
CA GLN A 87 -9.29 37.23 -24.66
C GLN A 87 -10.49 36.31 -24.97
N ASN A 88 -11.32 35.97 -23.99
CA ASN A 88 -12.50 35.14 -24.21
C ASN A 88 -13.51 35.81 -25.17
N LYS A 89 -13.63 37.15 -25.15
CA LYS A 89 -14.46 37.91 -26.11
C LYS A 89 -13.96 37.76 -27.55
N LEU A 90 -12.64 37.68 -27.74
CA LEU A 90 -12.00 37.53 -29.06
C LEU A 90 -11.95 36.07 -29.50
N MET A 91 -11.76 35.16 -28.56
CA MET A 91 -11.48 33.74 -28.76
C MET A 91 -12.30 32.92 -27.75
N PRO A 92 -13.51 32.44 -28.13
CA PRO A 92 -14.40 31.72 -27.21
C PRO A 92 -13.80 30.46 -26.57
N GLN A 93 -12.75 29.90 -27.16
CA GLN A 93 -12.01 28.75 -26.60
C GLN A 93 -11.15 29.09 -25.38
N VAL A 94 -10.80 30.36 -25.18
CA VAL A 94 -10.04 30.80 -24.01
C VAL A 94 -10.99 30.89 -22.83
N MET A 95 -10.66 30.24 -21.71
CA MET A 95 -11.46 30.29 -20.50
C MET A 95 -11.60 31.74 -19.97
N ASN A 96 -12.81 32.16 -19.63
CA ASN A 96 -13.04 33.48 -19.03
C ASN A 96 -12.36 33.61 -17.64
N GLY A 97 -12.26 34.83 -17.13
CA GLY A 97 -11.58 35.10 -15.87
C GLY A 97 -12.22 34.43 -14.65
N SER A 98 -13.54 34.23 -14.63
CA SER A 98 -14.24 33.58 -13.51
C SER A 98 -13.94 32.07 -13.48
N ASP A 99 -14.07 31.40 -14.63
CA ASP A 99 -13.78 29.98 -14.75
C ASP A 99 -12.30 29.67 -14.51
N TRP A 100 -11.40 30.58 -14.92
CA TRP A 100 -9.99 30.44 -14.61
C TRP A 100 -9.73 30.54 -13.11
N TYR A 101 -10.34 31.51 -12.44
CA TYR A 101 -10.20 31.71 -11.00
C TYR A 101 -10.70 30.50 -10.20
N ASP A 102 -11.86 29.96 -10.58
CA ASP A 102 -12.38 28.72 -10.02
C ASP A 102 -11.44 27.53 -10.29
N SER A 103 -10.95 27.41 -11.53
CA SER A 103 -10.03 26.34 -11.92
C SER A 103 -8.75 26.35 -11.08
N GLN A 104 -8.22 27.52 -10.70
CA GLN A 104 -7.08 27.62 -9.79
C GLN A 104 -7.38 27.08 -8.39
N ALA A 105 -8.58 27.35 -7.87
CA ALA A 105 -8.99 26.89 -6.54
C ALA A 105 -9.19 25.37 -6.52
N TYR A 106 -9.91 24.82 -7.50
CA TYR A 106 -10.17 23.39 -7.59
C TYR A 106 -8.93 22.57 -7.96
N ARG A 107 -7.98 23.13 -8.71
CA ARG A 107 -6.69 22.49 -8.96
C ARG A 107 -5.94 22.25 -7.65
N ALA A 108 -5.83 23.26 -6.79
CA ALA A 108 -5.18 23.14 -5.49
C ALA A 108 -5.94 22.17 -4.57
N LEU A 109 -7.28 22.21 -4.58
CA LEU A 109 -8.11 21.27 -3.82
C LEU A 109 -7.88 19.81 -4.24
N ASN A 110 -7.96 19.53 -5.55
CA ASN A 110 -7.76 18.18 -6.07
C ASN A 110 -6.34 17.67 -5.81
N GLN A 111 -5.33 18.55 -5.87
CA GLN A 111 -3.95 18.20 -5.51
C GLN A 111 -3.85 17.76 -4.05
N ALA A 112 -4.44 18.54 -3.13
CA ALA A 112 -4.43 18.22 -1.69
C ALA A 112 -5.19 16.92 -1.38
N LEU A 113 -6.37 16.72 -1.97
CA LEU A 113 -7.18 15.50 -1.79
C LEU A 113 -6.47 14.25 -2.35
N GLY A 114 -5.76 14.39 -3.48
CA GLY A 114 -5.00 13.31 -4.09
C GLY A 114 -3.70 12.95 -3.37
N ARG A 115 -3.44 13.46 -2.15
CA ARG A 115 -2.21 13.15 -1.41
C ARG A 115 -2.28 11.86 -0.59
N CYS A 116 -3.47 11.38 -0.24
CA CYS A 116 -3.67 10.23 0.65
C CYS A 116 -4.02 8.91 -0.03
N ILE A 117 -4.06 8.87 -1.37
CA ILE A 117 -4.31 7.64 -2.14
C ILE A 117 -3.24 7.55 -3.22
N ARG A 118 -2.35 6.56 -3.13
CA ARG A 118 -1.18 6.46 -4.03
C ARG A 118 -1.14 5.29 -4.96
N HIS A 119 -1.83 4.21 -4.62
CA HIS A 119 -1.92 3.03 -5.47
C HIS A 119 -3.29 2.40 -5.39
N LYS A 120 -3.56 1.46 -6.31
CA LYS A 120 -4.84 0.75 -6.42
C LYS A 120 -5.29 0.02 -5.14
N ASN A 121 -4.33 -0.37 -4.30
CA ASN A 121 -4.59 -1.06 -3.03
C ASN A 121 -4.62 -0.10 -1.82
N ASP A 122 -4.57 1.22 -2.05
CA ASP A 122 -4.55 2.21 -0.98
C ASP A 122 -5.96 2.73 -0.73
N TRP A 123 -6.23 3.15 0.49
CA TRP A 123 -7.51 3.72 0.86
C TRP A 123 -7.36 4.90 1.81
N GLY A 124 -8.23 5.87 1.63
CA GLY A 124 -8.28 7.04 2.50
C GLY A 124 -9.68 7.64 2.51
N ALA A 125 -10.06 8.19 3.65
CA ALA A 125 -11.29 8.96 3.81
C ALA A 125 -11.03 10.42 3.43
N LEU A 126 -11.77 10.94 2.46
CA LEU A 126 -11.76 12.34 2.07
C LEU A 126 -12.97 13.05 2.68
N VAL A 127 -12.73 14.08 3.48
CA VAL A 127 -13.79 14.91 4.06
C VAL A 127 -13.62 16.33 3.56
N ILE A 128 -14.63 16.86 2.87
CA ILE A 128 -14.62 18.23 2.37
C ILE A 128 -15.71 19.01 3.08
N VAL A 129 -15.33 20.10 3.74
CA VAL A 129 -16.23 20.93 4.54
C VAL A 129 -16.43 22.27 3.82
N ASP A 130 -17.39 22.31 2.88
CA ASP A 130 -17.79 23.52 2.16
C ASP A 130 -19.18 23.36 1.53
N GLU A 131 -20.13 24.25 1.83
CA GLU A 131 -21.49 24.19 1.27
C GLU A 131 -21.52 24.49 -0.24
N ARG A 132 -20.56 25.27 -0.77
CA ARG A 132 -20.50 25.61 -2.19
C ARG A 132 -20.33 24.38 -3.07
N ILE A 133 -19.74 23.30 -2.55
CA ILE A 133 -19.61 22.05 -3.30
C ILE A 133 -20.98 21.41 -3.55
N VAL A 134 -21.89 21.51 -2.58
CA VAL A 134 -23.26 21.00 -2.69
C VAL A 134 -24.08 21.87 -3.64
N GLN A 135 -24.00 23.20 -3.47
CA GLN A 135 -24.74 24.17 -4.28
C GLN A 135 -24.43 24.04 -5.77
N ASN A 136 -23.16 23.81 -6.08
CA ASN A 136 -22.74 23.75 -7.45
C ASN A 136 -22.79 22.33 -8.04
N MET A 137 -23.16 21.29 -7.27
CA MET A 137 -23.18 19.91 -7.80
C MET A 137 -24.22 19.71 -8.93
N SER A 138 -25.28 20.51 -8.94
CA SER A 138 -26.28 20.55 -10.02
C SER A 138 -25.83 21.34 -11.25
N ASP A 139 -24.77 22.14 -11.15
CA ASP A 139 -24.23 22.91 -12.26
C ASP A 139 -23.29 22.03 -13.11
N LYS A 140 -23.58 21.91 -14.40
CA LYS A 140 -22.73 21.19 -15.36
C LYS A 140 -21.32 21.79 -15.45
N HIS A 141 -21.16 23.10 -15.30
CA HIS A 141 -19.84 23.75 -15.34
C HIS A 141 -19.01 23.42 -14.11
N PHE A 142 -19.65 23.36 -12.95
CA PHE A 142 -18.99 22.95 -11.72
C PHE A 142 -18.67 21.46 -11.66
N ASN A 143 -19.50 20.62 -12.26
CA ASN A 143 -19.26 19.19 -12.33
C ASN A 143 -17.88 18.87 -12.91
N ASN A 144 -17.30 19.73 -13.75
CA ASN A 144 -15.96 19.50 -14.30
C ASN A 144 -14.79 19.94 -13.39
N LYS A 145 -15.07 20.56 -12.24
CA LYS A 145 -14.04 21.14 -11.35
C LYS A 145 -13.46 20.14 -10.35
N ILE A 146 -14.27 19.20 -9.84
CA ILE A 146 -13.79 18.10 -8.98
C ILE A 146 -13.42 16.88 -9.85
N SER A 147 -12.33 16.19 -9.49
CA SER A 147 -11.89 14.97 -10.20
C SER A 147 -12.98 13.89 -10.25
N LEU A 148 -13.08 13.18 -11.39
CA LEU A 148 -14.15 12.20 -11.65
C LEU A 148 -14.24 11.09 -10.60
N TRP A 149 -13.09 10.56 -10.17
CA TRP A 149 -13.02 9.50 -9.18
C TRP A 149 -13.55 9.91 -7.80
N ILE A 150 -13.40 11.20 -7.43
CA ILE A 150 -13.96 11.76 -6.19
C ILE A 150 -15.47 11.89 -6.33
N LYS A 151 -15.94 12.45 -7.46
CA LYS A 151 -17.37 12.68 -7.71
C LYS A 151 -18.19 11.40 -7.65
N GLN A 152 -17.68 10.31 -8.24
CA GLN A 152 -18.35 9.01 -8.25
C GLN A 152 -18.56 8.40 -6.85
N ARG A 153 -17.79 8.85 -5.86
CA ARG A 153 -17.84 8.36 -4.48
C ARG A 153 -18.26 9.45 -3.48
N LEU A 154 -18.72 10.60 -3.97
CA LEU A 154 -19.06 11.74 -3.14
C LEU A 154 -20.38 11.49 -2.41
N CYS A 155 -20.36 11.53 -1.07
CA CYS A 155 -21.54 11.49 -0.23
C CYS A 155 -21.76 12.86 0.39
N VAL A 156 -22.99 13.38 0.33
CA VAL A 156 -23.35 14.69 0.91
C VAL A 156 -24.13 14.47 2.19
N SER A 157 -23.66 15.08 3.27
CA SER A 157 -24.38 15.16 4.54
C SER A 157 -24.29 16.59 5.07
N ARG A 158 -25.42 17.11 5.57
CA ARG A 158 -25.49 18.43 6.25
C ARG A 158 -25.40 18.30 7.77
N LYS A 159 -25.48 17.08 8.31
CA LYS A 159 -25.48 16.81 9.75
C LYS A 159 -24.15 16.19 10.17
N TYR A 160 -23.60 16.68 11.27
CA TYR A 160 -22.35 16.18 11.82
C TYR A 160 -22.41 14.68 12.14
N ASP A 161 -23.45 14.23 12.84
CA ASP A 161 -23.56 12.84 13.27
C ASP A 161 -23.68 11.86 12.10
N ASP A 162 -24.42 12.22 11.05
CA ASP A 162 -24.54 11.40 9.84
C ASP A 162 -23.18 11.24 9.15
N THR A 163 -22.41 12.33 9.05
CA THR A 163 -21.05 12.31 8.48
C THR A 163 -20.12 11.45 9.31
N MET A 164 -20.16 11.58 10.64
CA MET A 164 -19.32 10.79 11.54
C MET A 164 -19.68 9.30 11.50
N ASN A 165 -20.97 8.97 11.48
CA ASN A 165 -21.43 7.59 11.38
C ASN A 165 -21.05 6.95 10.03
N ALA A 166 -21.14 7.71 8.93
CA ALA A 166 -20.69 7.24 7.62
C ALA A 166 -19.18 7.02 7.57
N LEU A 167 -18.41 7.94 8.16
CA LEU A 167 -16.95 7.82 8.27
C LEU A 167 -16.54 6.61 9.09
N GLU A 168 -17.19 6.38 10.23
CA GLU A 168 -16.94 5.23 11.12
C GLU A 168 -17.16 3.91 10.39
N LYS A 169 -18.32 3.76 9.73
CA LYS A 169 -18.65 2.58 8.92
C LYS A 169 -17.67 2.35 7.78
N PHE A 170 -17.25 3.42 7.11
CA PHE A 170 -16.27 3.34 6.02
C PHE A 170 -14.91 2.84 6.55
N VAL A 171 -14.41 3.43 7.63
CA VAL A 171 -13.12 3.05 8.22
C VAL A 171 -13.13 1.59 8.69
N GLU A 172 -14.19 1.17 9.37
CA GLU A 172 -14.35 -0.22 9.81
C GLU A 172 -14.38 -1.20 8.64
N HIS A 173 -15.10 -0.86 7.57
CA HIS A 173 -15.17 -1.68 6.36
C HIS A 173 -13.79 -1.82 5.71
N MET A 174 -13.08 -0.71 5.49
CA MET A 174 -11.77 -0.74 4.84
C MET A 174 -10.71 -1.46 5.68
N GLN A 175 -10.73 -1.30 7.01
CA GLN A 175 -9.82 -2.04 7.90
C GLN A 175 -10.02 -3.56 7.78
N LYS A 176 -11.28 -4.02 7.77
CA LYS A 176 -11.60 -5.44 7.59
C LYS A 176 -11.18 -5.96 6.21
N SER A 177 -11.41 -5.18 5.15
CA SER A 177 -11.00 -5.56 3.80
C SER A 177 -9.48 -5.73 3.69
N VAL A 178 -8.70 -4.84 4.29
CA VAL A 178 -7.22 -4.96 4.31
C VAL A 178 -6.77 -6.18 5.12
N GLU A 179 -7.41 -6.47 6.25
CA GLU A 179 -7.10 -7.66 7.06
C GLU A 179 -7.34 -8.96 6.27
N ILE A 180 -8.47 -9.06 5.58
CA ILE A 180 -8.79 -10.21 4.71
C ILE A 180 -7.78 -10.35 3.57
N GLU A 181 -7.48 -9.26 2.84
CA GLU A 181 -6.49 -9.29 1.76
C GLU A 181 -5.08 -9.69 2.23
N THR A 182 -4.73 -9.35 3.48
CA THR A 182 -3.44 -9.71 4.07
C THR A 182 -3.40 -11.21 4.37
N LEU A 183 -4.44 -11.74 5.03
CA LEU A 183 -4.55 -13.16 5.33
C LEU A 183 -4.55 -14.03 4.06
N GLU A 184 -5.27 -13.60 3.01
CA GLU A 184 -5.29 -14.31 1.73
C GLU A 184 -3.92 -14.34 1.03
N LYS A 185 -3.11 -13.28 1.17
CA LYS A 185 -1.74 -13.24 0.63
C LYS A 185 -0.82 -14.17 1.40
N GLU A 186 -0.87 -14.11 2.74
CA GLU A 186 -0.07 -14.99 3.61
C GLU A 186 -0.36 -16.47 3.34
N GLN A 187 -1.63 -16.82 3.17
CA GLN A 187 -2.02 -18.20 2.87
C GLN A 187 -1.57 -18.66 1.47
N LYS A 188 -1.60 -17.78 0.46
CA LYS A 188 -1.08 -18.08 -0.87
C LYS A 188 0.44 -18.27 -0.87
N GLU A 189 1.17 -17.45 -0.12
CA GLU A 189 2.62 -17.56 0.02
C GLU A 189 3.01 -18.88 0.71
N GLN A 190 2.32 -19.23 1.81
CA GLN A 190 2.53 -20.51 2.50
C GLN A 190 2.22 -21.71 1.62
N ASN A 191 1.14 -21.68 0.85
CA ASN A 191 0.79 -22.77 -0.06
C ASN A 191 1.84 -22.93 -1.18
N GLN A 192 2.33 -21.82 -1.75
CA GLN A 192 3.39 -21.87 -2.77
C GLN A 192 4.73 -22.39 -2.21
N GLU A 193 5.06 -22.04 -0.97
CA GLU A 193 6.27 -22.54 -0.31
C GLU A 193 6.14 -24.04 0.03
N ALA A 194 4.98 -24.49 0.48
CA ALA A 194 4.69 -25.91 0.69
C ALA A 194 4.79 -26.72 -0.62
N GLU A 195 4.20 -26.24 -1.72
CA GLU A 195 4.29 -26.88 -3.04
C GLU A 195 5.75 -26.98 -3.54
N LYS A 196 6.55 -25.93 -3.36
CA LYS A 196 7.98 -25.96 -3.72
C LYS A 196 8.76 -26.98 -2.90
N ASN A 197 8.50 -27.07 -1.59
CA ASN A 197 9.17 -28.03 -0.71
C ASN A 197 8.81 -29.48 -1.07
N LEU A 198 7.52 -29.77 -1.32
CA LEU A 198 7.05 -31.06 -1.81
C LEU A 198 7.76 -31.48 -3.11
N THR A 199 7.87 -30.55 -4.07
CA THR A 199 8.52 -30.83 -5.37
C THR A 199 10.03 -31.10 -5.21
N GLN A 200 10.71 -30.42 -4.28
CA GLN A 200 12.13 -30.65 -3.99
C GLN A 200 12.36 -31.99 -3.28
N ASP A 201 11.46 -32.39 -2.38
CA ASP A 201 11.56 -33.66 -1.68
C ASP A 201 11.29 -34.85 -2.62
N GLU A 202 10.34 -34.72 -3.56
CA GLU A 202 10.12 -35.71 -4.63
C GLU A 202 11.35 -35.86 -5.54
N GLN A 203 12.01 -34.75 -5.92
CA GLN A 203 13.24 -34.78 -6.71
C GLN A 203 14.42 -35.40 -5.96
N LYS A 204 14.57 -35.13 -4.66
CA LYS A 204 15.59 -35.78 -3.82
C LYS A 204 15.36 -37.27 -3.69
N GLU A 205 14.11 -37.72 -3.52
CA GLU A 205 13.78 -39.15 -3.49
C GLU A 205 14.09 -39.85 -4.81
N GLN A 206 13.78 -39.21 -5.95
CA GLN A 206 14.09 -39.78 -7.27
C GLN A 206 15.59 -39.85 -7.53
N ASN A 207 16.35 -38.82 -7.13
CA ASN A 207 17.80 -38.83 -7.25
C ASN A 207 18.46 -39.88 -6.34
N GLN A 208 17.98 -40.07 -5.11
CA GLN A 208 18.48 -41.15 -4.26
C GLN A 208 18.14 -42.55 -4.80
N LYS A 209 16.94 -42.72 -5.39
CA LYS A 209 16.55 -43.97 -6.06
C LYS A 209 17.40 -44.25 -7.29
N SER A 210 17.74 -43.24 -8.09
CA SER A 210 18.60 -43.40 -9.27
C SER A 210 20.06 -43.68 -8.91
N GLU A 211 20.62 -43.01 -7.90
CA GLU A 211 21.97 -43.28 -7.37
C GLU A 211 22.09 -44.70 -6.79
N LYS A 212 21.10 -45.16 -6.01
CA LYS A 212 21.07 -46.55 -5.52
C LYS A 212 21.02 -47.56 -6.66
N LYS A 213 20.21 -47.32 -7.70
CA LYS A 213 20.12 -48.21 -8.86
C LYS A 213 21.44 -48.29 -9.62
N LEU A 214 22.11 -47.15 -9.82
CA LEU A 214 23.41 -47.09 -10.49
C LEU A 214 24.49 -47.86 -9.70
N SER A 215 24.51 -47.72 -8.38
CA SER A 215 25.39 -48.48 -7.49
C SER A 215 25.12 -49.99 -7.55
N GLU A 216 23.85 -50.42 -7.58
CA GLU A 216 23.49 -51.84 -7.70
C GLU A 216 23.90 -52.44 -9.06
N ASP A 217 23.74 -51.67 -10.14
CA ASP A 217 24.13 -52.09 -11.49
C ASP A 217 25.66 -52.18 -11.65
N GLU A 218 26.43 -51.26 -11.03
CA GLU A 218 27.89 -51.36 -10.96
C GLU A 218 28.35 -52.61 -10.19
N GLN A 219 27.77 -52.87 -9.02
CA GLN A 219 28.08 -54.07 -8.24
C GLN A 219 27.77 -55.36 -9.01
N ARG A 220 26.66 -55.40 -9.78
CA ARG A 220 26.34 -56.53 -10.67
C ARG A 220 27.36 -56.69 -11.79
N ARG A 221 27.80 -55.60 -12.43
CA ARG A 221 28.85 -55.64 -13.48
C ARG A 221 30.17 -56.19 -12.94
N PHE A 222 30.60 -55.77 -11.75
CA PHE A 222 31.79 -56.31 -11.10
C PHE A 222 31.66 -57.79 -10.75
N ALA A 223 30.48 -58.24 -10.31
CA ALA A 223 30.23 -59.66 -10.02
C ALA A 223 30.27 -60.56 -11.27
N PHE A 224 29.88 -60.05 -12.45
CA PHE A 224 29.99 -60.78 -13.72
C PHE A 224 31.41 -60.73 -14.34
N ALA A 225 32.19 -59.69 -14.05
CA ALA A 225 33.55 -59.52 -14.58
C ALA A 225 34.59 -60.45 -13.92
N PHE A 226 34.27 -61.06 -12.77
CA PHE A 226 35.14 -62.03 -12.10
C PHE A 226 34.36 -63.31 -11.73
N PRO A 227 34.33 -64.33 -12.61
CA PRO A 227 33.87 -65.66 -12.22
C PRO A 227 34.79 -66.22 -11.13
N SER A 228 34.21 -66.78 -10.07
CA SER A 228 34.94 -67.42 -8.97
C SER A 228 36.00 -68.41 -9.47
N ILE A 229 37.27 -68.04 -9.37
CA ILE A 229 38.39 -68.93 -9.67
C ILE A 229 38.58 -69.87 -8.49
N LYS A 230 38.12 -71.12 -8.64
CA LYS A 230 38.55 -72.24 -7.79
C LYS A 230 39.98 -72.65 -8.18
N GLY A 231 40.97 -72.47 -7.30
CA GLY A 231 42.22 -73.24 -7.39
C GLY A 231 43.49 -72.70 -6.71
N LYS A 232 43.94 -73.44 -5.68
CA LYS A 232 45.35 -73.78 -5.31
C LYS A 232 46.32 -72.73 -4.72
N SER A 233 46.46 -72.80 -3.38
CA SER A 233 47.68 -72.92 -2.53
C SER A 233 49.00 -72.15 -2.81
N LYS A 234 49.34 -71.30 -1.81
CA LYS A 234 50.64 -70.97 -1.15
C LYS A 234 51.74 -70.18 -1.88
N LYS A 235 52.16 -69.03 -1.32
CA LYS A 235 53.36 -68.86 -0.45
C LYS A 235 53.50 -67.42 0.10
N ASN A 236 54.11 -67.33 1.28
CA ASN A 236 54.34 -66.16 2.14
C ASN A 236 55.41 -65.19 1.62
N VAL A 237 55.22 -63.88 1.87
CA VAL A 237 56.29 -62.89 2.14
C VAL A 237 55.80 -61.94 3.27
N PHE A 238 56.67 -61.68 4.25
CA PHE A 238 56.46 -61.00 5.56
C PHE A 238 56.72 -59.45 5.48
N PRO A 239 56.64 -58.63 6.56
CA PRO A 239 56.05 -57.28 6.58
C PRO A 239 57.14 -56.16 6.73
N PRO A 240 56.85 -54.88 7.07
CA PRO A 240 56.58 -54.50 8.46
C PRO A 240 55.58 -53.34 8.68
N SER A 241 55.17 -53.19 9.94
CA SER A 241 54.30 -52.15 10.49
C SER A 241 55.01 -50.80 10.66
N VAL A 242 54.33 -49.70 10.34
CA VAL A 242 54.72 -48.35 10.80
C VAL A 242 53.46 -47.60 11.25
N LYS A 243 53.52 -47.04 12.46
CA LYS A 243 52.51 -46.22 13.15
C LYS A 243 52.66 -44.73 12.77
N TYR A 244 51.85 -43.89 13.43
CA TYR A 244 51.85 -42.40 13.52
C TYR A 244 50.86 -41.72 12.55
N GLU A 245 50.15 -40.64 12.89
CA GLU A 245 49.80 -39.93 14.14
C GLU A 245 48.72 -38.90 13.75
N VAL A 246 47.90 -38.48 14.71
CA VAL A 246 46.84 -37.49 14.53
C VAL A 246 47.42 -36.08 14.71
N GLN A 247 47.13 -35.17 13.78
CA GLN A 247 46.91 -33.75 14.05
C GLN A 247 45.65 -33.30 13.31
#